data_AF-A0A395J5S6-F1
#
_entry.id   AF-A0A395J5S6-F1
#
_cell.length_a   1.000
_cell.length_b   1.000
_cell.length_c   1.000
_cell.angle_alpha   90.00
_cell.angle_beta   90.00
_cell.angle_gamma   90.00
#
_symmetry.space_group_name_H-M   'P 1'
#
loop_
_entity.id
_entity.type
_entity.pdbx_description
1 polymer ?
#
loop_
_entity_poly.entity_id
_entity_poly.type
_entity_poly.pdbx_seq_one_letter_code
_entity_poly.pdbx_strand_id
1 'polypeptide(L)'
;MDAFLHEFKAAYNEGNGYNLSMTLYPVAPSSAPNRLRAFHHSTNYEHVKKDLEYRLLYDDRSPLNCPIEEARAWVDVYCAFWKFVGLMIKAENVPEDNSKDAWTKVYESWKDVTNTLHRGYSACGFEAWTVPCLYVAGKYLRIFAIKADEAKGNAEKYLTEAWKLCHKSAIQEQRLFAPLSRCIKKGDLAGFDAALLAGENEFVKRRIYLTLERGRDIALRNLLRKVFIAGGYEETKEPTAAPVRKTRIQVAEFAAAISIGSKETMENDEVECLLANMIYKSLMKGYISRERGIVVLSKGGAFPGTGV
;
A
#
# COMPACT_ATOMS: atom_id res chain seq x y z
N MET A 1 -7.87 28.10 -1.41
CA MET A 1 -6.57 27.42 -1.21
C MET A 1 -6.45 26.88 0.21
N ASP A 2 -6.74 27.71 1.23
CA ASP A 2 -6.43 27.43 2.63
C ASP A 2 -7.08 26.16 3.20
N ALA A 3 -8.40 25.98 3.04
CA ALA A 3 -9.07 24.76 3.50
C ALA A 3 -8.54 23.50 2.81
N PHE A 4 -8.22 23.61 1.51
CA PHE A 4 -7.68 22.50 0.72
C PHE A 4 -6.28 22.10 1.18
N LEU A 5 -5.38 23.07 1.38
CA LEU A 5 -4.02 22.81 1.85
C LEU A 5 -3.98 22.41 3.32
N HIS A 6 -4.93 22.88 4.15
CA HIS A 6 -5.06 22.43 5.53
C HIS A 6 -5.29 20.92 5.60
N GLU A 7 -6.20 20.38 4.79
CA GLU A 7 -6.43 18.93 4.74
C GLU A 7 -5.20 18.16 4.25
N PHE A 8 -4.48 18.70 3.25
CA PHE A 8 -3.22 18.11 2.80
C PHE A 8 -2.18 18.06 3.92
N LYS A 9 -1.93 19.20 4.58
CA LYS A 9 -0.95 19.29 5.67
C LYS A 9 -1.33 18.40 6.84
N ALA A 10 -2.62 18.32 7.20
CA ALA A 10 -3.08 17.45 8.27
C ALA A 10 -2.85 15.97 7.91
N ALA A 11 -3.30 15.55 6.73
CA ALA A 11 -3.09 14.18 6.26
C ALA A 11 -1.60 13.81 6.14
N TYR A 12 -0.77 14.78 5.75
CA TYR A 12 0.66 14.59 5.65
C TYR A 12 1.31 14.41 7.02
N ASN A 13 1.05 15.33 7.95
CA ASN A 13 1.61 15.30 9.30
C ASN A 13 1.12 14.09 10.11
N GLU A 14 -0.05 13.54 9.79
CA GLU A 14 -0.59 12.29 10.35
C GLU A 14 0.00 11.02 9.69
N GLY A 15 0.72 11.14 8.58
CA GLY A 15 1.20 9.99 7.78
C GLY A 15 0.05 9.20 7.13
N ASN A 16 -1.09 9.84 6.88
CA ASN A 16 -2.28 9.19 6.35
C ASN A 16 -2.35 9.30 4.83
N GLY A 17 -1.76 8.32 4.14
CA GLY A 17 -1.70 8.29 2.67
C GLY A 17 -3.04 8.27 1.96
N TYR A 18 -4.06 7.66 2.57
CA TYR A 18 -5.42 7.64 2.00
C TYR A 18 -6.05 9.03 2.02
N ASN A 19 -6.03 9.71 3.17
CA ASN A 19 -6.51 11.08 3.27
C ASN A 19 -5.71 12.02 2.37
N LEU A 20 -4.40 11.83 2.27
CA LEU A 20 -3.54 12.59 1.37
C LEU A 20 -3.99 12.44 -0.08
N SER A 21 -4.22 11.20 -0.53
CA SER A 21 -4.68 10.91 -1.89
C SER A 21 -6.05 11.51 -2.21
N MET A 22 -6.92 11.67 -1.21
CA MET A 22 -8.23 12.30 -1.38
C MET A 22 -8.12 13.79 -1.72
N THR A 23 -7.01 14.45 -1.37
CA THR A 23 -6.79 15.84 -1.77
C THR A 23 -6.52 15.99 -3.27
N LEU A 24 -5.99 14.95 -3.93
CA LEU A 24 -5.77 14.90 -5.37
C LEU A 24 -6.96 14.29 -6.13
N TYR A 25 -8.09 14.05 -5.48
CA TYR A 25 -9.24 13.44 -6.14
C TYR A 25 -9.89 14.47 -7.10
N PRO A 26 -10.06 14.15 -8.40
CA PRO A 26 -10.60 15.08 -9.38
C PRO A 26 -12.13 15.16 -9.37
N VAL A 27 -12.77 14.57 -8.36
CA VAL A 27 -14.22 14.64 -8.14
C VAL A 27 -14.45 15.23 -6.76
N ALA A 28 -15.25 16.31 -6.70
CA ALA A 28 -15.59 16.93 -5.42
C ALA A 28 -16.47 15.97 -4.59
N PRO A 29 -16.20 15.81 -3.29
CA PRO A 29 -17.04 14.98 -2.42
C PRO A 29 -18.42 15.62 -2.24
N SER A 30 -19.45 14.80 -1.99
CA SER A 30 -20.83 15.28 -1.81
C SER A 30 -20.98 16.28 -0.65
N SER A 31 -20.11 16.21 0.35
CA SER A 31 -20.04 17.15 1.48
C SER A 31 -19.46 18.52 1.12
N ALA A 32 -18.69 18.63 0.04
CA ALA A 32 -18.04 19.87 -0.40
C ALA A 32 -18.02 19.98 -1.94
N PRO A 33 -19.18 20.17 -2.58
CA PRO A 33 -19.30 20.13 -4.05
C PRO A 33 -18.50 21.24 -4.76
N ASN A 34 -18.28 22.36 -4.09
CA ASN A 34 -17.53 23.50 -4.64
C ASN A 34 -16.01 23.45 -4.36
N ARG A 35 -15.50 22.40 -3.71
CA ARG A 35 -14.09 22.30 -3.30
C ARG A 35 -13.11 22.60 -4.42
N LEU A 36 -13.29 21.94 -5.58
CA LEU A 36 -12.37 22.07 -6.72
C LEU A 36 -12.48 23.46 -7.37
N ARG A 37 -13.69 23.99 -7.51
CA ARG A 37 -13.92 25.35 -8.02
C ARG A 37 -13.30 26.41 -7.11
N ALA A 38 -13.48 26.27 -5.80
CA ALA A 38 -12.90 27.16 -4.80
C ALA A 38 -11.35 27.06 -4.77
N PHE A 39 -10.79 25.88 -5.01
CA PHE A 39 -9.33 25.72 -5.15
C PHE A 39 -8.81 26.44 -6.40
N HIS A 40 -9.43 26.23 -7.55
CA HIS A 40 -9.03 26.89 -8.79
C HIS A 40 -9.14 28.42 -8.69
N HIS A 41 -10.27 28.96 -8.21
CA HIS A 41 -10.49 30.40 -8.09
C HIS A 41 -9.69 31.09 -6.97
N SER A 42 -8.97 30.34 -6.14
CA SER A 42 -8.22 30.93 -5.03
C SER A 42 -6.90 31.61 -5.42
N THR A 43 -6.46 31.44 -6.67
CA THR A 43 -5.26 32.09 -7.24
C THR A 43 -5.41 32.17 -8.76
N ASN A 44 -4.33 32.55 -9.46
CA ASN A 44 -4.26 32.63 -10.91
C ASN A 44 -2.96 31.99 -11.44
N TYR A 45 -2.85 31.87 -12.77
CA TYR A 45 -1.75 31.20 -13.43
C TYR A 45 -0.37 31.81 -13.10
N GLU A 46 -0.29 33.13 -12.92
CA GLU A 46 0.97 33.83 -12.64
C GLU A 46 1.45 33.61 -11.20
N HIS A 47 0.50 33.45 -10.27
CA HIS A 47 0.80 33.45 -8.83
C HIS A 47 0.71 32.05 -8.19
N VAL A 48 0.06 31.08 -8.82
CA VAL A 48 -0.22 29.75 -8.24
C VAL A 48 1.01 29.08 -7.63
N LYS A 49 2.17 29.15 -8.30
CA LYS A 49 3.40 28.55 -7.78
C LYS A 49 3.88 29.26 -6.52
N LYS A 50 3.97 30.58 -6.56
CA LYS A 50 4.42 31.40 -5.43
C LYS A 50 3.50 31.27 -4.22
N ASP A 51 2.19 31.23 -4.45
CA ASP A 51 1.19 31.08 -3.40
C ASP A 51 1.28 29.70 -2.73
N LEU A 52 1.44 28.64 -3.52
CA LEU A 52 1.64 27.29 -3.01
C LEU A 52 2.98 27.13 -2.28
N GLU A 53 4.07 27.70 -2.81
CA GLU A 53 5.37 27.73 -2.14
C GLU A 53 5.28 28.42 -0.79
N TYR A 54 4.66 29.60 -0.73
CA TYR A 54 4.46 30.32 0.52
C TYR A 54 3.69 29.48 1.53
N ARG A 55 2.58 28.87 1.11
CA ARG A 55 1.77 28.07 2.02
C ARG A 55 2.42 26.77 2.45
N LEU A 56 3.23 26.12 1.63
CA LEU A 56 3.84 24.84 2.01
C LEU A 56 5.19 25.00 2.72
N LEU A 57 5.97 26.05 2.42
CA LEU A 57 7.33 26.22 2.96
C LEU A 57 7.45 27.30 4.03
N TYR A 58 6.60 28.33 4.03
CA TYR A 58 6.80 29.54 4.86
C TYR A 58 5.62 29.88 5.78
N ASP A 59 4.52 29.11 5.74
CA ASP A 59 3.35 29.35 6.59
C ASP A 59 3.51 28.69 7.98
N ASP A 60 4.19 29.40 8.88
CA ASP A 60 4.49 28.94 10.25
C ASP A 60 3.24 28.65 11.11
N ARG A 61 2.06 29.14 10.70
CA ARG A 61 0.79 28.87 11.41
C ARG A 61 0.32 27.43 11.19
N SER A 62 0.77 26.79 10.12
CA SER A 62 0.40 25.43 9.74
C SER A 62 1.61 24.78 9.05
N PRO A 63 2.62 24.35 9.81
CA PRO A 63 3.84 23.81 9.21
C PRO A 63 3.58 22.44 8.56
N LEU A 64 4.25 22.20 7.44
CA LEU A 64 4.35 20.89 6.80
C LEU A 64 5.65 20.23 7.28
N ASN A 65 5.55 19.09 7.97
CA ASN A 65 6.70 18.41 8.55
C ASN A 65 7.41 17.53 7.51
N CYS A 66 8.04 18.14 6.50
CA CYS A 66 8.82 17.41 5.49
C CYS A 66 10.09 18.16 5.05
N PRO A 67 11.05 17.45 4.42
CA PRO A 67 12.21 18.09 3.81
C PRO A 67 11.80 19.13 2.75
N ILE A 68 12.58 20.22 2.64
CA ILE A 68 12.29 21.32 1.71
C ILE A 68 12.21 20.83 0.26
N GLU A 69 13.04 19.87 -0.14
CA GLU A 69 13.02 19.29 -1.48
C GLU A 69 11.71 18.54 -1.76
N GLU A 70 11.21 17.79 -0.77
CA GLU A 70 9.93 17.11 -0.85
C GLU A 70 8.77 18.13 -0.87
N ALA A 71 8.80 19.16 -0.04
CA ALA A 71 7.81 20.23 -0.05
C ALA A 71 7.72 20.90 -1.43
N ARG A 72 8.85 21.19 -2.08
CA ARG A 72 8.90 21.75 -3.44
C ARG A 72 8.33 20.79 -4.48
N ALA A 73 8.58 19.50 -4.36
CA ALA A 73 7.97 18.51 -5.25
C ALA A 73 6.43 18.46 -5.07
N TRP A 74 5.92 18.61 -3.84
CA TRP A 74 4.49 18.74 -3.59
C TRP A 74 3.90 20.03 -4.19
N VAL A 75 4.62 21.16 -4.14
CA VAL A 75 4.23 22.39 -4.85
C VAL A 75 4.04 22.10 -6.33
N ASP A 76 4.99 21.43 -7.00
CA ASP A 76 4.89 21.13 -8.44
C ASP A 76 3.67 20.25 -8.75
N VAL A 77 3.39 19.25 -7.91
CA VAL A 77 2.19 18.40 -8.02
C VAL A 77 0.91 19.24 -7.92
N TYR A 78 0.81 20.12 -6.92
CA TYR A 78 -0.39 20.95 -6.74
C TYR A 78 -0.52 22.05 -7.78
N CYS A 79 0.58 22.57 -8.33
CA CYS A 79 0.56 23.45 -9.50
C CYS A 79 -0.03 22.74 -10.72
N ALA A 80 0.42 21.51 -11.00
CA ALA A 80 -0.12 20.70 -12.09
C ALA A 80 -1.60 20.39 -11.85
N PHE A 81 -1.97 20.04 -10.62
CA PHE A 81 -3.34 19.72 -10.24
C PHE A 81 -4.26 20.95 -10.37
N TRP A 82 -3.81 22.14 -9.95
CA TRP A 82 -4.56 23.38 -10.10
C TRP A 82 -4.86 23.70 -11.57
N LYS A 83 -3.87 23.54 -12.45
CA LYS A 83 -4.04 23.73 -13.91
C LYS A 83 -5.05 22.73 -14.48
N PHE A 84 -4.95 21.47 -14.07
CA PHE A 84 -5.89 20.42 -14.44
C PHE A 84 -7.32 20.76 -14.03
N VAL A 85 -7.54 21.20 -12.78
CA VAL A 85 -8.87 21.56 -12.28
C VAL A 85 -9.49 22.68 -13.14
N GLY A 86 -8.70 23.67 -13.54
CA GLY A 86 -9.15 24.73 -14.43
C GLY A 86 -9.61 24.24 -15.81
N LEU A 87 -8.88 23.29 -16.39
CA LEU A 87 -9.25 22.67 -17.67
C LEU A 87 -10.46 21.76 -17.55
N MET A 88 -10.56 21.01 -16.45
CA MET A 88 -11.69 20.14 -16.16
C MET A 88 -13.00 20.92 -16.02
N ILE A 89 -12.98 22.01 -15.25
CA ILE A 89 -14.15 22.90 -15.11
C ILE A 89 -14.56 23.48 -16.47
N LYS A 90 -13.59 23.85 -17.32
CA LYS A 90 -13.89 24.32 -18.67
C LYS A 90 -14.56 23.23 -19.49
N ALA A 91 -13.97 22.03 -19.53
CA ALA A 91 -14.47 20.89 -20.31
C ALA A 91 -15.90 20.47 -19.95
N GLU A 92 -16.29 20.56 -18.66
CA GLU A 92 -17.65 20.28 -18.21
C GLU A 92 -18.72 21.24 -18.78
N ASN A 93 -18.32 22.44 -19.21
CA ASN A 93 -19.22 23.48 -19.69
C ASN A 93 -19.16 23.67 -21.22
N VAL A 94 -18.37 22.87 -21.94
CA VAL A 94 -18.24 22.98 -23.40
C VAL A 94 -19.39 22.23 -24.09
N PRO A 95 -20.03 22.81 -25.13
CA PRO A 95 -21.01 22.09 -25.96
C PRO A 95 -20.43 20.81 -26.58
N GLU A 96 -21.26 19.80 -26.85
CA GLU A 96 -20.83 18.47 -27.30
C GLU A 96 -19.86 18.50 -28.49
N ASP A 97 -20.05 19.43 -29.44
CA ASP A 97 -19.20 19.57 -30.64
C ASP A 97 -17.73 19.88 -30.34
N ASN A 98 -17.45 20.60 -29.25
CA ASN A 98 -16.09 20.99 -28.84
C ASN A 98 -15.57 20.18 -27.64
N SER A 99 -16.37 19.24 -27.13
CA SER A 99 -16.08 18.43 -25.94
C SER A 99 -14.78 17.62 -26.11
N LYS A 100 -14.51 17.11 -27.31
CA LYS A 100 -13.30 16.30 -27.59
C LYS A 100 -11.98 17.02 -27.30
N ASP A 101 -11.82 18.21 -27.88
CA ASP A 101 -10.59 19.00 -27.72
C ASP A 101 -10.40 19.40 -26.25
N ALA A 102 -11.50 19.71 -25.57
CA ALA A 102 -11.50 20.01 -24.15
C ALA A 102 -11.05 18.80 -23.30
N TRP A 103 -11.62 17.61 -23.51
CA TRP A 103 -11.22 16.40 -22.77
C TRP A 103 -9.80 15.91 -23.12
N THR A 104 -9.32 16.16 -24.34
CA THR A 104 -7.92 15.92 -24.71
C THR A 104 -6.96 16.78 -23.88
N LYS A 105 -7.28 18.07 -23.71
CA LYS A 105 -6.51 18.99 -22.86
C LYS A 105 -6.56 18.58 -21.38
N VAL A 106 -7.71 18.08 -20.92
CA VAL A 106 -7.87 17.53 -19.55
C VAL A 106 -6.97 16.30 -19.35
N TYR A 107 -6.93 15.38 -20.31
CA TYR A 107 -6.06 14.20 -20.27
C TYR A 107 -4.57 14.59 -20.20
N GLU A 108 -4.10 15.47 -21.11
CA GLU A 108 -2.69 15.89 -21.10
C GLU A 108 -2.33 16.61 -19.80
N SER A 109 -3.22 17.45 -19.26
CA SER A 109 -2.97 18.11 -17.97
C SER A 109 -2.98 17.13 -16.80
N TRP A 110 -3.77 16.06 -16.83
CA TRP A 110 -3.73 15.01 -15.80
C TRP A 110 -2.48 14.13 -15.90
N LYS A 111 -2.00 13.90 -17.12
CA LYS A 111 -0.72 13.25 -17.38
C LYS A 111 0.43 14.03 -16.75
N ASP A 112 0.39 15.36 -16.80
CA ASP A 112 1.36 16.22 -16.08
C ASP A 112 1.29 16.05 -14.55
N VAL A 113 0.09 15.94 -13.97
CA VAL A 113 -0.09 15.59 -12.54
C VAL A 113 0.55 14.24 -12.22
N THR A 114 0.33 13.24 -13.09
CA THR A 114 0.89 11.90 -12.92
C THR A 114 2.41 11.90 -13.02
N ASN A 115 2.97 12.68 -13.96
CA ASN A 115 4.42 12.81 -14.17
C ASN A 115 5.11 13.52 -13.01
N THR A 116 4.50 14.57 -12.45
CA THR A 116 5.03 15.27 -11.27
C THR A 116 5.03 14.37 -10.04
N LEU A 117 3.95 13.59 -9.82
CA LEU A 117 3.92 12.56 -8.77
C LEU A 117 5.01 11.50 -8.96
N HIS A 118 5.13 10.94 -10.17
CA HIS A 118 6.16 9.94 -10.49
C HIS A 118 7.58 10.46 -10.24
N ARG A 119 7.85 11.73 -10.61
CA ARG A 119 9.12 12.40 -10.31
C ARG A 119 9.34 12.51 -8.79
N GLY A 120 8.30 12.83 -8.03
CA GLY A 120 8.32 12.85 -6.57
C GLY A 120 8.87 11.55 -5.96
N TYR A 121 8.35 10.41 -6.39
CA TYR A 121 8.81 9.08 -5.94
C TYR A 121 10.17 8.67 -6.48
N SER A 122 10.52 9.11 -7.70
CA SER A 122 11.76 8.67 -8.35
C SER A 122 12.98 9.49 -7.95
N ALA A 123 12.79 10.77 -7.60
CA ALA A 123 13.88 11.73 -7.47
C ALA A 123 13.76 12.72 -6.31
N CYS A 124 12.57 12.90 -5.71
CA CYS A 124 12.34 13.93 -4.68
C CYS A 124 11.93 13.37 -3.31
N GLY A 125 12.12 12.07 -3.10
CA GLY A 125 12.04 11.45 -1.78
C GLY A 125 10.63 11.20 -1.22
N PHE A 126 9.58 11.19 -2.06
CA PHE A 126 8.23 10.88 -1.57
C PHE A 126 8.19 9.55 -0.84
N GLU A 127 7.71 9.58 0.40
CA GLU A 127 7.69 8.42 1.26
C GLU A 127 6.66 7.37 0.81
N ALA A 128 6.95 6.10 1.06
CA ALA A 128 6.13 4.99 0.56
C ALA A 128 4.67 4.98 1.07
N TRP A 129 4.38 5.63 2.21
CA TRP A 129 3.00 5.74 2.71
C TRP A 129 2.14 6.68 1.85
N THR A 130 2.74 7.53 0.99
CA THR A 130 2.01 8.43 0.08
C THR A 130 1.54 7.74 -1.22
N VAL A 131 1.95 6.49 -1.46
CA VAL A 131 1.64 5.70 -2.66
C VAL A 131 0.15 5.69 -3.09
N PRO A 132 -0.86 5.78 -2.21
CA PRO A 132 -2.25 5.94 -2.63
C PRO A 132 -2.48 7.14 -3.59
N CYS A 133 -1.67 8.21 -3.53
CA CYS A 133 -1.70 9.32 -4.48
C CYS A 133 -1.39 8.85 -5.92
N LEU A 134 -0.43 7.94 -6.09
CA LEU A 134 -0.09 7.38 -7.41
C LEU A 134 -1.20 6.48 -7.95
N TYR A 135 -1.88 5.75 -7.05
CA TYR A 135 -3.07 4.96 -7.42
C TYR A 135 -4.20 5.86 -7.95
N VAL A 136 -4.49 6.97 -7.25
CA VAL A 136 -5.48 7.97 -7.72
C VAL A 136 -5.07 8.53 -9.08
N ALA A 137 -3.81 8.93 -9.25
CA ALA A 137 -3.30 9.44 -10.52
C ALA A 137 -3.49 8.43 -11.67
N GLY A 138 -3.07 7.18 -11.49
CA GLY A 138 -3.21 6.13 -12.50
C GLY A 138 -4.66 5.78 -12.83
N LYS A 139 -5.53 5.68 -11.81
CA LYS A 139 -6.97 5.41 -11.98
C LYS A 139 -7.62 6.46 -12.88
N TYR A 140 -7.39 7.74 -12.59
CA TYR A 140 -8.02 8.83 -13.31
C TYR A 140 -7.37 9.14 -14.65
N LEU A 141 -6.08 8.80 -14.82
CA LEU A 141 -5.43 8.88 -16.14
C LEU A 141 -6.16 8.00 -17.16
N ARG A 142 -6.53 6.78 -16.75
CA ARG A 142 -7.33 5.88 -17.58
C ARG A 142 -8.73 6.42 -17.87
N ILE A 143 -9.39 7.01 -16.87
CA ILE A 143 -10.74 7.58 -17.04
C ILE A 143 -10.72 8.75 -18.02
N PHE A 144 -9.77 9.67 -17.88
CA PHE A 144 -9.67 10.83 -18.77
C PHE A 144 -9.22 10.46 -20.19
N ALA A 145 -8.37 9.43 -20.32
CA ALA A 145 -8.06 8.87 -21.64
C ALA A 145 -9.32 8.36 -22.35
N ILE A 146 -10.15 7.56 -21.66
CA ILE A 146 -11.43 7.07 -22.23
C ILE A 146 -12.34 8.23 -22.65
N LYS A 147 -12.50 9.26 -21.79
CA LYS A 147 -13.31 10.44 -22.12
C LYS A 147 -12.77 11.26 -23.29
N ALA A 148 -11.45 11.33 -23.46
CA ALA A 148 -10.83 11.97 -24.62
C ALA A 148 -11.02 11.14 -25.90
N ASP A 149 -11.08 9.81 -25.78
CA ASP A 149 -11.13 8.85 -26.88
C ASP A 149 -12.53 8.54 -27.41
N GLU A 150 -13.60 8.79 -26.63
CA GLU A 150 -15.01 8.65 -27.06
C GLU A 150 -15.37 9.48 -28.31
N ALA A 151 -14.44 10.30 -28.84
CA ALA A 151 -14.63 11.11 -30.04
C ALA A 151 -13.71 10.80 -31.25
N LYS A 152 -13.05 9.63 -31.34
CA LYS A 152 -12.64 8.89 -32.59
C LYS A 152 -11.42 7.98 -32.34
N GLY A 153 -11.61 6.67 -32.46
CA GLY A 153 -10.75 5.71 -33.20
C GLY A 153 -9.25 5.53 -32.86
N ASN A 154 -8.68 6.20 -31.86
CA ASN A 154 -7.28 6.05 -31.45
C ASN A 154 -7.11 5.56 -30.00
N ALA A 155 -8.21 5.14 -29.37
CA ALA A 155 -8.25 4.62 -28.01
C ALA A 155 -7.20 3.54 -27.78
N GLU A 156 -6.98 2.67 -28.75
CA GLU A 156 -6.05 1.56 -28.61
C GLU A 156 -4.60 2.02 -28.43
N LYS A 157 -4.16 3.13 -29.07
CA LYS A 157 -2.78 3.63 -28.94
C LYS A 157 -2.54 4.25 -27.56
N TYR A 158 -3.44 5.10 -27.09
CA TYR A 158 -3.31 5.77 -25.79
C TYR A 158 -3.66 4.86 -24.61
N LEU A 159 -4.62 3.93 -24.76
CA LEU A 159 -4.82 2.85 -23.81
C LEU A 159 -3.60 1.95 -23.75
N THR A 160 -2.93 1.66 -24.87
CA THR A 160 -1.67 0.90 -24.86
C THR A 160 -0.53 1.67 -24.23
N GLU A 161 -0.48 3.00 -24.34
CA GLU A 161 0.57 3.85 -23.76
C GLU A 161 0.35 4.10 -22.25
N ALA A 162 -0.90 4.39 -21.84
CA ALA A 162 -1.32 4.44 -20.44
C ALA A 162 -1.21 3.06 -19.77
N TRP A 163 -1.54 1.98 -20.49
CA TRP A 163 -1.22 0.62 -20.08
C TRP A 163 0.29 0.45 -19.97
N LYS A 164 1.12 0.80 -20.95
CA LYS A 164 2.59 0.68 -20.81
C LYS A 164 3.16 1.46 -19.62
N LEU A 165 2.65 2.66 -19.32
CA LEU A 165 3.11 3.50 -18.20
C LEU A 165 2.62 2.99 -16.83
N CYS A 166 1.33 2.67 -16.68
CA CYS A 166 0.77 2.19 -15.42
C CYS A 166 0.98 0.69 -15.19
N HIS A 167 1.08 -0.10 -16.26
CA HIS A 167 1.21 -1.55 -16.21
C HIS A 167 2.67 -1.99 -16.09
N LYS A 168 3.65 -1.26 -16.64
CA LYS A 168 5.07 -1.63 -16.46
C LYS A 168 5.52 -1.47 -15.00
N SER A 169 5.12 -0.38 -14.34
CA SER A 169 5.35 -0.17 -12.90
C SER A 169 4.52 -1.12 -12.03
N ALA A 170 3.21 -1.26 -12.30
CA ALA A 170 2.36 -2.16 -11.53
C ALA A 170 2.68 -3.65 -11.72
N ILE A 171 3.03 -4.12 -12.93
CA ILE A 171 3.51 -5.49 -13.14
C ILE A 171 4.84 -5.69 -12.42
N GLN A 172 5.77 -4.73 -12.50
CA GLN A 172 7.07 -4.87 -11.85
C GLN A 172 6.90 -4.98 -10.33
N GLU A 173 6.06 -4.15 -9.73
CA GLU A 173 5.73 -4.23 -8.30
C GLU A 173 4.96 -5.50 -7.96
N GLN A 174 3.97 -5.89 -8.76
CA GLN A 174 3.25 -7.14 -8.56
C GLN A 174 4.17 -8.35 -8.70
N ARG A 175 5.14 -8.34 -9.62
CA ARG A 175 6.14 -9.40 -9.76
C ARG A 175 7.07 -9.49 -8.57
N LEU A 176 7.45 -8.35 -7.99
CA LEU A 176 8.33 -8.31 -6.81
C LEU A 176 7.60 -8.71 -5.52
N PHE A 177 6.42 -8.16 -5.26
CA PHE A 177 5.73 -8.32 -3.97
C PHE A 177 4.69 -9.43 -3.92
N ALA A 178 4.09 -9.83 -5.05
CA ALA A 178 3.07 -10.89 -5.03
C ALA A 178 3.60 -12.26 -4.61
N PRO A 179 4.82 -12.70 -5.00
CA PRO A 179 5.40 -13.94 -4.49
C PRO A 179 5.54 -13.92 -2.96
N LEU A 180 6.13 -12.86 -2.39
CA LEU A 180 6.27 -12.68 -0.94
C LEU A 180 4.91 -12.75 -0.23
N SER A 181 3.91 -12.01 -0.73
CA SER A 181 2.55 -11.99 -0.17
C SER A 181 1.88 -13.36 -0.20
N ARG A 182 2.07 -14.11 -1.29
CA ARG A 182 1.52 -15.46 -1.45
C ARG A 182 2.19 -16.43 -0.48
N CYS A 183 3.51 -16.38 -0.34
CA CYS A 183 4.28 -17.20 0.58
C CYS A 183 3.91 -16.91 2.03
N ILE A 184 3.78 -15.64 2.43
CA ILE A 184 3.30 -15.25 3.77
C ILE A 184 1.92 -15.85 4.05
N LYS A 185 0.95 -15.67 3.13
CA LYS A 185 -0.42 -16.21 3.31
C LYS A 185 -0.43 -17.74 3.39
N LYS A 186 0.43 -18.41 2.62
CA LYS A 186 0.55 -19.86 2.64
C LYS A 186 1.38 -20.39 3.82
N GLY A 187 2.20 -19.56 4.48
CA GLY A 187 3.18 -20.02 5.45
C GLY A 187 4.32 -20.81 4.80
N ASP A 188 4.70 -20.44 3.57
CA ASP A 188 5.78 -21.08 2.81
C ASP A 188 7.09 -20.32 3.05
N LEU A 189 7.94 -20.86 3.94
CA LEU A 189 9.19 -20.21 4.35
C LEU A 189 10.26 -20.24 3.26
N ALA A 190 10.48 -21.41 2.64
CA ALA A 190 11.50 -21.54 1.59
C ALA A 190 11.14 -20.73 0.34
N GLY A 191 9.86 -20.72 -0.04
CA GLY A 191 9.38 -19.85 -1.12
C GLY A 191 9.51 -18.37 -0.79
N PHE A 192 9.33 -17.98 0.47
CA PHE A 192 9.55 -16.61 0.93
C PHE A 192 11.03 -16.21 0.80
N ASP A 193 11.93 -17.03 1.32
CA ASP A 193 13.38 -16.79 1.29
C ASP A 193 13.89 -16.71 -0.16
N ALA A 194 13.44 -17.61 -1.03
CA ALA A 194 13.76 -17.59 -2.47
C ALA A 194 13.21 -16.34 -3.19
N ALA A 195 11.98 -15.91 -2.87
CA ALA A 195 11.38 -14.71 -3.45
C ALA A 195 12.10 -13.43 -2.97
N LEU A 196 12.55 -13.40 -1.72
CA LEU A 196 13.28 -12.27 -1.15
C LEU A 196 14.65 -12.12 -1.82
N LEU A 197 15.37 -13.23 -1.99
CA LEU A 197 16.65 -13.27 -2.72
C LEU A 197 16.49 -12.87 -4.19
N ALA A 198 15.47 -13.38 -4.88
CA ALA A 198 15.22 -13.04 -6.28
C ALA A 198 14.97 -11.54 -6.52
N GLY A 199 14.42 -10.83 -5.53
CA GLY A 199 14.15 -9.39 -5.58
C GLY A 199 15.21 -8.51 -4.88
N GLU A 200 16.28 -9.09 -4.33
CA GLU A 200 17.23 -8.43 -3.43
C GLU A 200 17.72 -7.08 -3.96
N ASN A 201 18.26 -7.06 -5.19
CA ASN A 201 18.80 -5.86 -5.81
C ASN A 201 17.79 -4.70 -5.86
N GLU A 202 16.52 -4.99 -6.16
CA GLU A 202 15.47 -3.97 -6.26
C GLU A 202 14.99 -3.52 -4.87
N PHE A 203 14.91 -4.44 -3.90
CA PHE A 203 14.53 -4.12 -2.53
C PHE A 203 15.62 -3.32 -1.80
N VAL A 204 16.91 -3.59 -2.07
CA VAL A 204 18.04 -2.84 -1.53
C VAL A 204 18.07 -1.43 -2.10
N LYS A 205 17.92 -1.26 -3.43
CA LYS A 205 17.81 0.07 -4.06
C LYS A 205 16.68 0.91 -3.46
N ARG A 206 15.55 0.26 -3.15
CA ARG A 206 14.38 0.88 -2.52
C ARG A 206 14.50 1.01 -0.99
N ARG A 207 15.59 0.55 -0.37
CA ARG A 207 15.86 0.56 1.09
C ARG A 207 14.79 -0.15 1.94
N ILE A 208 14.14 -1.17 1.38
CA ILE A 208 13.05 -1.92 2.05
C ILE A 208 13.41 -3.38 2.35
N TYR A 209 14.59 -3.86 1.95
CA TYR A 209 15.00 -5.25 2.11
C TYR A 209 14.87 -5.76 3.56
N LEU A 210 15.52 -5.08 4.52
CA LEU A 210 15.47 -5.44 5.95
C LEU A 210 14.05 -5.40 6.52
N THR A 211 13.20 -4.48 6.04
CA THR A 211 11.80 -4.39 6.45
C THR A 211 11.01 -5.60 5.95
N LEU A 212 11.24 -6.02 4.70
CA LEU A 212 10.59 -7.18 4.12
C LEU A 212 11.05 -8.48 4.79
N GLU A 213 12.33 -8.60 5.14
CA GLU A 213 12.88 -9.76 5.84
C GLU A 213 12.14 -10.06 7.16
N ARG A 214 11.72 -9.01 7.90
CA ARG A 214 10.89 -9.16 9.11
C ARG A 214 9.52 -9.79 8.83
N GLY A 215 9.05 -9.76 7.58
CA GLY A 215 7.84 -10.45 7.13
C GLY A 215 7.93 -11.99 7.25
N ARG A 216 9.14 -12.54 7.34
CA ARG A 216 9.38 -13.97 7.56
C ARG A 216 8.75 -14.48 8.86
N ASP A 217 8.77 -13.67 9.93
CA ASP A 217 8.12 -14.00 11.20
C ASP A 217 6.61 -14.25 11.03
N ILE A 218 5.96 -13.48 10.15
CA ILE A 218 4.53 -13.63 9.88
C ILE A 218 4.25 -14.87 9.04
N ALA A 219 5.12 -15.19 8.09
CA ALA A 219 5.04 -16.46 7.35
C ALA A 219 5.18 -17.66 8.30
N LEU A 220 6.16 -17.62 9.20
CA LEU A 220 6.35 -18.65 10.23
C LEU A 220 5.13 -18.77 11.13
N ARG A 221 4.60 -17.64 11.64
CA ARG A 221 3.34 -17.64 12.41
C ARG A 221 2.21 -18.35 11.67
N ASN A 222 2.04 -18.08 10.38
CA ASN A 222 0.97 -18.67 9.58
C ASN A 222 1.16 -20.18 9.38
N LEU A 223 2.40 -20.64 9.23
CA LEU A 223 2.72 -22.06 9.18
C LEU A 223 2.39 -22.74 10.53
N LEU A 224 2.89 -22.20 11.64
CA LEU A 224 2.63 -22.74 12.98
C LEU A 224 1.13 -22.75 13.32
N ARG A 225 0.40 -21.70 12.92
CA ARG A 225 -1.07 -21.65 13.04
C ARG A 225 -1.75 -22.77 12.27
N LYS A 226 -1.27 -23.12 11.07
CA LYS A 226 -1.84 -24.23 10.30
C LYS A 226 -1.59 -25.57 10.98
N VAL A 227 -0.40 -25.79 11.54
CA VAL A 227 -0.12 -26.98 12.36
C VAL A 227 -1.09 -27.05 13.53
N PHE A 228 -1.31 -25.93 14.24
CA PHE A 228 -2.28 -25.87 15.33
C PHE A 228 -3.70 -26.23 14.92
N ILE A 229 -4.15 -25.72 13.78
CA ILE A 229 -5.49 -26.03 13.26
C ILE A 229 -5.59 -27.49 12.80
N ALA A 230 -4.53 -28.03 12.19
CA ALA A 230 -4.46 -29.41 11.75
C ALA A 230 -4.48 -30.41 12.91
N GLY A 231 -3.98 -30.01 14.09
CA GLY A 231 -4.06 -30.80 15.33
C GLY A 231 -5.49 -31.09 15.83
N GLY A 232 -6.50 -30.40 15.29
CA GLY A 232 -7.91 -30.72 15.51
C GLY A 232 -8.48 -30.26 16.86
N TYR A 233 -9.51 -30.97 17.31
CA TYR A 233 -10.22 -30.71 18.57
C TYR A 233 -10.01 -31.88 19.54
N GLU A 234 -10.03 -31.59 20.85
CA GLU A 234 -10.05 -32.63 21.87
C GLU A 234 -11.38 -33.39 21.82
N GLU A 235 -11.37 -34.67 22.15
CA GLU A 235 -12.58 -35.49 22.21
C GLU A 235 -13.56 -34.94 23.25
N THR A 236 -14.77 -34.60 22.80
CA THR A 236 -15.79 -33.98 23.65
C THR A 236 -16.32 -35.01 24.64
N LYS A 237 -16.05 -34.82 25.95
CA LYS A 237 -16.57 -35.68 27.02
C LYS A 237 -18.05 -35.44 27.35
N GLU A 238 -18.62 -34.31 26.93
CA GLU A 238 -20.02 -33.94 27.14
C GLU A 238 -20.68 -33.48 25.82
N PRO A 239 -21.87 -33.99 25.46
CA PRO A 239 -22.51 -33.73 24.16
C PRO A 239 -23.00 -32.27 23.96
N THR A 240 -23.03 -31.45 25.00
CA THR A 240 -23.50 -30.06 24.98
C THR A 240 -22.39 -29.01 25.04
N ALA A 241 -21.13 -29.41 25.24
CA ALA A 241 -20.01 -28.49 25.36
C ALA A 241 -19.45 -28.07 23.98
N ALA A 242 -19.07 -26.80 23.84
CA ALA A 242 -18.41 -26.31 22.63
C ALA A 242 -17.08 -27.05 22.40
N PRO A 243 -16.77 -27.47 21.15
CA PRO A 243 -15.56 -28.22 20.85
C PRO A 243 -14.31 -27.41 21.18
N VAL A 244 -13.43 -27.96 22.02
CA VAL A 244 -12.19 -27.31 22.46
C VAL A 244 -11.04 -27.76 21.58
N ARG A 245 -10.24 -26.83 21.05
CA ARG A 245 -9.07 -27.18 20.23
C ARG A 245 -8.03 -27.94 21.03
N LYS A 246 -7.34 -28.88 20.38
CA LYS A 246 -6.19 -29.58 20.96
C LYS A 246 -5.06 -28.57 21.20
N THR A 247 -4.81 -28.26 22.46
CA THR A 247 -3.83 -27.24 22.86
C THR A 247 -2.41 -27.77 23.01
N ARG A 248 -2.23 -29.08 23.11
CA ARG A 248 -0.93 -29.73 23.28
C ARG A 248 -0.48 -30.33 21.95
N ILE A 249 0.60 -29.79 21.40
CA ILE A 249 1.15 -30.20 20.11
C ILE A 249 2.61 -30.60 20.29
N GLN A 250 3.01 -31.72 19.68
CA GLN A 250 4.40 -32.19 19.72
C GLN A 250 5.30 -31.23 18.94
N VAL A 251 6.50 -30.93 19.48
CA VAL A 251 7.51 -30.12 18.77
C VAL A 251 7.84 -30.75 17.41
N ALA A 252 7.85 -32.08 17.33
CA ALA A 252 8.06 -32.83 16.10
C ALA A 252 7.02 -32.53 14.99
N GLU A 253 5.77 -32.18 15.34
CA GLU A 253 4.76 -31.79 14.34
C GLU A 253 5.10 -30.44 13.71
N PHE A 254 5.62 -29.49 14.50
CA PHE A 254 6.12 -28.21 13.98
C PHE A 254 7.41 -28.41 13.17
N ALA A 255 8.31 -29.27 13.63
CA ALA A 255 9.54 -29.62 12.93
C ALA A 255 9.24 -30.21 11.54
N ALA A 256 8.29 -31.15 11.46
CA ALA A 256 7.84 -31.73 10.21
C ALA A 256 7.27 -30.66 9.27
N ALA A 257 6.43 -29.76 9.77
CA ALA A 257 5.85 -28.70 8.94
C ALA A 257 6.89 -27.73 8.36
N ILE A 258 7.94 -27.39 9.13
CA ILE A 258 9.02 -26.51 8.65
C ILE A 258 9.92 -27.26 7.65
N SER A 259 10.15 -28.55 7.89
CA SER A 259 10.95 -29.43 7.03
C SER A 259 10.23 -29.86 5.74
N ILE A 260 8.91 -29.64 5.62
CA ILE A 260 8.20 -29.87 4.35
C ILE A 260 8.52 -28.78 3.32
N GLY A 261 8.69 -27.54 3.79
CA GLY A 261 9.02 -26.41 2.93
C GLY A 261 10.51 -26.28 2.64
N SER A 262 11.35 -26.57 3.63
CA SER A 262 12.81 -26.59 3.49
C SER A 262 13.28 -27.97 3.03
N LYS A 263 14.37 -28.06 2.25
CA LYS A 263 14.95 -29.36 1.88
C LYS A 263 15.82 -29.96 3.01
N GLU A 264 15.81 -29.32 4.17
CA GLU A 264 16.67 -29.62 5.29
C GLU A 264 15.80 -30.03 6.48
N THR A 265 16.20 -31.10 7.15
CA THR A 265 15.57 -31.52 8.40
C THR A 265 16.06 -30.61 9.51
N MET A 266 15.14 -29.93 10.17
CA MET A 266 15.47 -29.02 11.26
C MET A 266 15.43 -29.75 12.60
N GLU A 267 16.44 -29.53 13.45
CA GLU A 267 16.52 -30.18 14.75
C GLU A 267 15.48 -29.59 15.73
N ASN A 268 15.04 -30.41 16.69
CA ASN A 268 14.02 -29.97 17.66
C ASN A 268 14.47 -28.75 18.48
N ASP A 269 15.76 -28.64 18.79
CA ASP A 269 16.32 -27.50 19.54
C ASP A 269 16.19 -26.18 18.76
N GLU A 270 16.39 -26.23 17.44
CA GLU A 270 16.21 -25.07 16.55
C GLU A 270 14.73 -24.68 16.43
N VAL A 271 13.86 -25.68 16.30
CA VAL A 271 12.40 -25.48 16.25
C VAL A 271 11.92 -24.84 17.55
N GLU A 272 12.38 -25.31 18.70
CA GLU A 272 12.05 -24.70 19.99
C GLU A 272 12.53 -23.26 20.11
N CYS A 273 13.72 -22.95 19.60
CA CYS A 273 14.22 -21.58 19.55
C CYS A 273 13.30 -20.67 18.71
N LEU A 274 12.85 -21.15 17.54
CA LEU A 274 11.89 -20.43 16.72
C LEU A 274 10.57 -20.22 17.46
N LEU A 275 10.02 -21.26 18.09
CA LEU A 275 8.78 -21.19 18.85
C LEU A 275 8.88 -20.20 20.02
N ALA A 276 10.00 -20.22 20.76
CA ALA A 276 10.27 -19.30 21.85
C ALA A 276 10.28 -17.84 21.35
N ASN A 277 10.91 -17.58 20.20
CA ASN A 277 10.89 -16.27 19.57
C ASN A 277 9.48 -15.82 19.18
N MET A 278 8.64 -16.72 18.69
CA MET A 278 7.25 -16.41 18.34
C MET A 278 6.39 -16.09 19.56
N ILE A 279 6.65 -16.77 20.68
CA ILE A 279 6.01 -16.49 21.97
C ILE A 279 6.45 -15.13 22.51
N TYR A 280 7.77 -14.86 22.52
CA TYR A 280 8.34 -13.59 22.95
C TYR A 280 7.77 -12.41 22.14
N LYS A 281 7.68 -12.54 20.81
CA LYS A 281 7.10 -11.53 19.91
C LYS A 281 5.56 -11.42 20.01
N SER A 282 4.91 -12.19 20.88
CA SER A 282 3.45 -12.24 21.04
C SER A 282 2.68 -12.61 19.77
N LEU A 283 3.35 -13.28 18.82
CA LEU A 283 2.74 -13.81 17.59
C LEU A 283 2.09 -15.19 17.83
N MET A 284 2.47 -15.85 18.94
CA MET A 284 1.98 -17.13 19.41
C MET A 284 1.84 -17.06 20.94
N LYS A 285 0.79 -17.63 21.54
CA LYS A 285 0.58 -17.65 22.99
C LYS A 285 0.61 -19.07 23.52
N GLY A 286 1.57 -19.36 24.38
CA GLY A 286 1.74 -20.68 24.98
C GLY A 286 3.05 -20.79 25.74
N TYR A 287 3.41 -22.01 26.12
CA TYR A 287 4.71 -22.34 26.71
C TYR A 287 5.24 -23.66 26.14
N ILE A 288 6.57 -23.82 26.18
CA ILE A 288 7.26 -25.03 25.72
C ILE A 288 7.60 -25.89 26.94
N SER A 289 7.20 -27.16 26.91
CA SER A 289 7.55 -28.16 27.92
C SER A 289 8.65 -29.06 27.35
N ARG A 290 9.90 -28.61 27.46
CA ARG A 290 11.09 -29.29 26.90
C ARG A 290 11.18 -30.78 27.25
N GLU A 291 11.03 -31.13 28.54
CA GLU A 291 11.11 -32.52 29.00
C GLU A 291 10.13 -33.48 28.32
N ARG A 292 8.99 -32.94 27.86
CA ARG A 292 7.93 -33.72 27.22
C ARG A 292 7.91 -33.56 25.69
N GLY A 293 8.76 -32.69 25.14
CA GLY A 293 8.76 -32.37 23.70
C GLY A 293 7.44 -31.79 23.19
N ILE A 294 6.67 -31.10 24.04
CA ILE A 294 5.37 -30.52 23.68
C ILE A 294 5.32 -29.00 23.85
N VAL A 295 4.54 -28.37 23.00
CA VAL A 295 4.12 -26.97 23.14
C VAL A 295 2.67 -26.94 23.59
N VAL A 296 2.39 -26.18 24.64
CA VAL A 296 1.05 -25.98 25.17
C VAL A 296 0.58 -24.59 24.80
N LEU A 297 -0.39 -24.51 23.90
CA LEU A 297 -0.96 -23.29 23.36
C LEU A 297 -2.16 -22.79 24.17
N SER A 298 -2.41 -21.48 24.13
CA SER A 298 -3.57 -20.86 24.78
C SER A 298 -4.88 -21.43 24.23
N LYS A 299 -5.84 -21.69 25.12
CA LYS A 299 -7.21 -22.10 24.75
C LYS A 299 -7.99 -21.00 24.02
N GLY A 300 -7.66 -19.74 24.31
CA GLY A 300 -8.28 -18.57 23.70
C GLY A 300 -7.23 -17.68 23.05
N GLY A 301 -7.29 -17.56 21.73
CA GLY A 301 -6.41 -16.66 20.98
C GLY A 301 -4.96 -17.13 20.96
N ALA A 302 -4.71 -18.39 20.60
CA ALA A 302 -3.35 -18.94 20.48
C ALA A 302 -2.51 -18.14 19.47
N PHE A 303 -3.16 -17.55 18.46
CA PHE A 303 -2.52 -16.72 17.43
C PHE A 303 -3.27 -15.37 17.32
N PRO A 304 -2.83 -14.35 18.08
CA PRO A 304 -3.50 -13.05 18.14
C PRO A 304 -3.75 -12.42 16.76
N GLY A 305 -4.95 -11.85 16.58
CA GLY A 305 -5.35 -11.19 15.34
C GLY A 305 -5.70 -12.14 14.18
N THR A 306 -5.78 -13.46 14.41
CA THR A 306 -6.08 -14.44 13.36
C THR A 306 -7.41 -15.20 13.54
N GLY A 307 -8.18 -14.85 14.58
CA GLY A 307 -9.44 -15.49 14.93
C GLY A 307 -9.30 -16.90 15.52
N VAL A 308 -8.09 -17.28 15.97
CA VAL A 308 -7.75 -18.59 16.53
C VAL A 308 -6.90 -18.42 17.79
#